data_AF-A0A1B6H1V9-F1
#
_entry.id   AF-A0A1B6H1V9-F1
#
_cell.length_a   1.000
_cell.length_b   1.000
_cell.length_c   1.000
_cell.angle_alpha   90.00
_cell.angle_beta   90.00
_cell.angle_gamma   90.00
#
_symmetry.space_group_name_H-M   'P 1'
#
loop_
_entity.id
_entity.type
_entity.pdbx_description
1 polymer ?
#
loop_
_entity_poly.entity_id
_entity_poly.type
_entity_poly.pdbx_seq_one_letter_code
_entity_poly.pdbx_strand_id
1 'polypeptide(L)'
;MLLPCFEEMLFAAKQNDVLKVQKSRFNGLDYLAELLWNCNPCHPERQVNYVPIFEIPFVKTYLENNPRPVFPKSWLWTASEAAVVIQSAVRGYFVRRLPHVQEMREFWKILAKEKRLSQDTFRSKQ
;
A
#
# COMPACT_ATOMS: atom_id res chain seq x y z
N MET A 1 -2.07 12.17 4.42
CA MET A 1 -2.28 10.97 5.25
C MET A 1 -1.21 9.92 5.01
N LEU A 2 -1.01 9.46 3.77
CA LEU A 2 -0.08 8.36 3.48
C LEU A 2 1.37 8.63 3.92
N LEU A 3 1.91 9.82 3.65
CA LEU A 3 3.30 10.17 4.01
C LEU A 3 3.55 10.12 5.53
N PRO A 4 2.74 10.78 6.39
CA PRO A 4 2.86 10.62 7.84
C PRO A 4 2.78 9.16 8.31
N CYS A 5 1.85 8.36 7.78
CA CYS A 5 1.76 6.95 8.16
C CYS A 5 3.00 6.13 7.75
N PHE A 6 3.63 6.48 6.62
CA PHE A 6 4.91 5.87 6.23
C PHE A 6 6.04 6.25 7.18
N GLU A 7 6.11 7.50 7.60
CA GLU A 7 7.11 7.97 8.56
C GLU A 7 6.98 7.22 9.89
N GLU A 8 5.77 7.13 10.45
CA GLU A 8 5.48 6.33 11.65
C GLU A 8 5.87 4.86 11.47
N MET A 9 5.53 4.25 10.33
CA MET A 9 5.91 2.87 10.03
C MET A 9 7.44 2.68 9.98
N LEU A 10 8.19 3.64 9.44
CA LEU A 10 9.65 3.60 9.42
C LEU A 10 10.25 3.75 10.82
N PHE A 11 9.67 4.60 11.67
CA PHE A 11 10.06 4.70 13.08
C PHE A 11 9.82 3.38 13.83
N ALA A 12 8.63 2.79 13.66
CA ALA A 12 8.31 1.48 14.23
C ALA A 12 9.24 0.38 13.72
N ALA A 13 9.56 0.37 12.42
CA ALA A 13 10.50 -0.58 11.82
C ALA A 13 11.92 -0.44 12.42
N LYS A 14 12.37 0.79 12.67
CA LYS A 14 13.64 1.06 13.34
C LYS A 14 13.63 0.57 14.80
N GLN A 15 12.56 0.81 15.55
CA GLN A 15 12.42 0.36 16.93
C GLN A 15 12.41 -1.17 17.06
N ASN A 16 11.90 -1.86 16.04
CA ASN A 16 11.86 -3.33 15.98
C ASN A 16 13.12 -3.95 15.34
N ASP A 17 14.19 -3.16 15.14
CA ASP A 17 15.46 -3.60 14.54
C ASP A 17 15.31 -4.36 13.20
N VAL A 18 14.26 -4.05 12.43
CA VAL A 18 13.87 -4.79 11.22
C VAL A 18 14.95 -4.72 10.14
N LEU A 19 15.74 -3.64 10.13
CA LEU A 19 16.83 -3.46 9.17
C LEU A 19 18.11 -4.22 9.55
N LYS A 20 18.21 -4.71 10.80
CA LYS A 20 19.37 -5.46 11.30
C LYS A 20 19.10 -6.97 11.32
N VAL A 21 17.84 -7.38 11.39
CA VAL A 21 17.44 -8.79 11.51
C VAL A 21 16.74 -9.25 10.24
N GLN A 22 17.28 -10.28 9.58
CA GLN A 22 16.73 -10.82 8.33
C GLN A 22 15.28 -11.33 8.48
N LYS A 23 14.97 -11.97 9.62
CA LYS A 23 13.64 -12.56 9.90
C LYS A 23 12.99 -11.82 11.07
N SER A 24 12.32 -10.72 10.77
CA SER A 24 11.51 -9.99 11.76
C SER A 24 10.05 -10.42 11.73
N ARG A 25 9.40 -10.35 12.89
CA ARG A 25 7.94 -10.49 13.04
C ARG A 25 7.18 -9.24 12.60
N PHE A 26 7.87 -8.10 12.51
CA PHE A 26 7.27 -6.84 12.10
C PHE A 26 6.97 -6.86 10.59
N ASN A 27 5.71 -6.65 10.23
CA ASN A 27 5.29 -6.47 8.84
C ASN A 27 4.88 -5.01 8.62
N GLY A 28 5.70 -4.27 7.86
CA GLY A 28 5.44 -2.86 7.57
C GLY A 28 4.15 -2.62 6.77
N LEU A 29 3.72 -3.57 5.93
CA LEU A 29 2.46 -3.43 5.18
C LEU A 29 1.24 -3.60 6.08
N ASP A 30 1.29 -4.56 7.00
CA ASP A 30 0.21 -4.77 7.98
C ASP A 30 0.10 -3.54 8.90
N TYR A 31 1.24 -3.06 9.40
CA TYR A 31 1.30 -1.85 10.24
C TYR A 31 0.76 -0.62 9.50
N LEU A 32 1.17 -0.41 8.24
CA LEU A 32 0.69 0.71 7.44
C LEU A 32 -0.81 0.62 7.14
N ALA A 33 -1.31 -0.57 6.82
CA ALA A 33 -2.73 -0.78 6.55
C ALA A 33 -3.60 -0.51 7.80
N GLU A 34 -3.13 -0.95 8.97
CA GLU A 34 -3.77 -0.67 10.25
C GLU A 34 -3.83 0.84 10.54
N LEU A 35 -2.71 1.55 10.38
CA LEU A 35 -2.66 3.00 10.56
C LEU A 35 -3.57 3.73 9.58
N LEU A 36 -3.53 3.39 8.29
CA LEU A 36 -4.36 4.05 7.28
C LEU A 36 -5.85 3.84 7.52
N TRP A 37 -6.24 2.69 8.07
CA TRP A 37 -7.64 2.41 8.41
C TRP A 37 -8.11 3.21 9.62
N ASN A 38 -7.34 3.19 10.71
CA ASN A 38 -7.71 3.80 11.97
C ASN A 38 -7.55 5.33 11.96
N CYS A 39 -6.55 5.85 11.23
CA CYS A 39 -6.29 7.29 11.13
C CYS A 39 -6.94 7.94 9.90
N ASN A 40 -8.00 7.34 9.35
CA ASN A 40 -8.71 7.89 8.19
C ASN A 40 -9.54 9.13 8.58
N PRO A 41 -9.24 10.34 8.06
CA PRO A 41 -9.99 11.57 8.36
C PRO A 41 -11.45 11.52 7.90
N CYS A 42 -11.80 10.65 6.94
CA CYS A 42 -13.19 10.42 6.54
C CYS A 42 -13.97 9.59 7.57
N HIS A 43 -13.28 8.96 8.52
CA HIS A 43 -13.85 8.11 9.57
C HIS A 43 -13.17 8.36 10.93
N PRO A 44 -13.30 9.56 11.52
CA PRO A 44 -12.61 9.93 12.75
C PRO A 44 -12.93 9.02 13.96
N GLU A 45 -14.11 8.40 13.95
CA GLU A 45 -14.56 7.47 15.00
C GLU A 45 -13.65 6.25 15.16
N ARG A 46 -12.93 5.86 14.10
CA ARG A 46 -12.02 4.69 14.10
C ARG A 46 -10.73 4.95 14.85
N GLN A 47 -10.34 6.22 14.99
CA GLN A 47 -9.17 6.57 15.79
C GLN A 47 -9.44 6.36 17.28
N VAL A 48 -10.69 6.58 17.71
CA VAL A 48 -11.14 6.35 19.09
C VAL A 48 -11.33 4.85 19.34
N ASN A 49 -12.00 4.17 18.41
CA ASN A 49 -12.23 2.73 18.47
C ASN A 49 -11.21 1.99 17.60
N TYR A 50 -9.95 1.99 18.04
CA TYR A 50 -8.85 1.41 17.28
C TYR A 50 -9.04 -0.09 17.03
N VAL A 51 -8.94 -0.50 15.76
CA VAL A 51 -9.11 -1.90 15.34
C VAL A 51 -7.77 -2.48 14.86
N PRO A 52 -7.28 -3.58 15.46
CA PRO A 52 -6.10 -4.29 14.98
C PRO A 52 -6.27 -4.83 13.56
N ILE A 53 -5.19 -4.93 12.78
CA ILE A 53 -5.18 -5.30 11.36
C ILE A 53 -6.02 -6.55 11.03
N PHE A 54 -5.93 -7.59 11.85
CA PHE A 54 -6.63 -8.86 11.61
C PHE A 54 -8.13 -8.82 11.97
N GLU A 55 -8.57 -7.81 12.72
CA GLU A 55 -9.98 -7.60 13.07
C GLU A 55 -10.66 -6.56 12.16
N ILE A 56 -9.90 -5.90 11.29
CA ILE A 56 -10.48 -5.00 10.30
C ILE A 56 -11.44 -5.81 9.39
N PRO A 57 -12.71 -5.39 9.22
CA PRO A 57 -13.73 -6.25 8.61
C PRO A 57 -13.34 -6.83 7.25
N PHE A 58 -12.84 -5.98 6.34
CA PHE A 58 -12.47 -6.44 5.00
C PHE A 58 -11.24 -7.35 5.01
N VAL A 59 -10.31 -7.16 5.96
CA VAL A 59 -9.11 -7.99 6.11
C VAL A 59 -9.51 -9.37 6.63
N LYS A 60 -10.34 -9.41 7.67
CA LYS A 60 -10.85 -10.64 8.28
C LYS A 60 -11.57 -11.52 7.25
N THR A 61 -12.56 -10.96 6.56
CA THR A 61 -13.29 -11.67 5.50
C THR A 61 -12.40 -12.12 4.34
N TYR A 62 -11.40 -11.32 3.97
CA TYR A 62 -10.45 -11.70 2.92
C TYR A 62 -9.59 -12.89 3.35
N LEU A 63 -9.07 -12.88 4.58
CA LEU A 63 -8.18 -13.92 5.11
C LEU A 63 -8.89 -15.24 5.40
N GLU A 64 -10.19 -15.23 5.67
CA GLU A 64 -11.01 -16.45 5.76
C GLU A 64 -10.99 -17.25 4.45
N ASN A 65 -11.05 -16.54 3.31
CA ASN A 65 -11.05 -17.15 1.99
C ASN A 65 -9.64 -17.31 1.40
N ASN A 66 -8.67 -16.52 1.88
CA ASN A 66 -7.30 -16.45 1.37
C ASN A 66 -6.30 -16.47 2.54
N PRO A 67 -6.11 -17.63 3.19
CA PRO A 67 -5.22 -17.73 4.33
C PRO A 67 -3.78 -17.37 3.91
N ARG A 68 -3.08 -16.64 4.79
CA ARG A 68 -1.68 -16.27 4.51
C ARG A 68 -0.79 -17.51 4.49
N PRO A 69 0.20 -17.58 3.60
CA PRO A 69 1.24 -18.60 3.69
C PRO A 69 1.97 -18.55 5.04
N VAL A 70 2.42 -19.70 5.53
CA VAL A 70 3.12 -19.84 6.82
C VAL A 70 4.35 -18.94 6.90
N PHE A 71 5.08 -18.80 5.79
CA PHE A 71 6.29 -17.98 5.71
C PHE A 71 6.09 -16.78 4.79
N PRO A 72 6.47 -15.57 5.24
CA PRO A 72 6.55 -14.41 4.35
C PRO A 72 7.47 -14.69 3.17
N LYS A 73 7.08 -14.20 1.98
CA LYS A 73 7.89 -14.40 0.76
C LYS A 73 9.31 -13.81 0.89
N SER A 74 9.46 -12.71 1.61
CA SER A 74 10.75 -12.08 1.90
C SER A 74 11.71 -12.99 2.67
N TRP A 75 11.21 -13.94 3.46
CA TRP A 75 12.04 -14.90 4.19
C TRP A 75 12.61 -16.01 3.29
N LEU A 76 11.96 -16.24 2.15
CA LEU A 76 12.32 -17.30 1.20
C LEU A 76 13.32 -16.83 0.15
N TRP A 77 13.51 -15.52 0.00
CA TRP A 77 14.42 -14.97 -0.99
C TRP A 77 15.88 -15.05 -0.55
N THR A 78 16.71 -15.43 -1.51
CA THR A 78 18.14 -15.19 -1.45
C THR A 78 18.44 -13.69 -1.55
N ALA A 79 19.63 -13.27 -1.13
CA ALA A 79 20.06 -11.88 -1.27
C ALA A 79 20.03 -11.40 -2.74
N SER A 80 20.36 -12.28 -3.69
CA SER A 80 20.31 -12.00 -5.12
C SER A 80 18.89 -11.70 -5.60
N GLU A 81 17.93 -12.57 -5.28
CA GLU A 81 16.53 -12.40 -5.68
C GLU A 81 15.93 -11.14 -5.05
N ALA A 82 16.18 -10.92 -3.76
CA ALA A 82 15.74 -9.71 -3.07
C ALA A 82 16.32 -8.44 -3.72
N ALA A 83 17.61 -8.46 -4.07
CA ALA A 83 18.25 -7.35 -4.77
C ALA A 83 17.62 -7.07 -6.14
N VAL A 84 17.31 -8.11 -6.93
CA VAL A 84 16.64 -7.96 -8.23
C VAL A 84 15.28 -7.28 -8.06
N VAL A 85 14.48 -7.74 -7.08
CA VAL A 85 13.16 -7.15 -6.80
C VAL A 85 13.29 -5.68 -6.40
N ILE A 86 14.14 -5.37 -5.43
CA ILE A 86 14.34 -3.99 -4.95
C ILE A 86 14.83 -3.09 -6.07
N GLN A 87 15.86 -3.51 -6.81
CA GLN A 87 16.42 -2.72 -7.90
C GLN A 87 15.40 -2.49 -9.02
N SER A 88 14.57 -3.49 -9.35
CA SER A 88 13.51 -3.33 -10.36
C SER A 88 12.50 -2.25 -9.95
N ALA A 89 12.09 -2.24 -8.67
CA ALA A 89 11.17 -1.26 -8.13
C ALA A 89 11.77 0.16 -8.15
N VAL A 90 13.05 0.28 -7.77
CA VAL A 90 13.81 1.55 -7.76
C VAL A 90 14.00 2.09 -9.18
N ARG A 91 14.41 1.25 -10.14
CA ARG A 91 14.50 1.65 -11.56
C ARG A 91 13.15 2.14 -12.08
N GLY A 92 12.08 1.41 -11.79
CA GLY A 92 10.73 1.82 -12.15
C GLY A 92 10.32 3.16 -11.53
N TYR A 93 10.71 3.43 -10.28
CA TYR A 93 10.49 4.72 -9.63
C TYR A 93 11.24 5.85 -10.34
N PHE A 94 12.52 5.65 -10.68
CA PHE A 94 13.29 6.66 -11.41
C PHE A 94 12.68 7.01 -12.76
N VAL A 95 12.28 6.00 -13.55
CA VAL A 95 11.58 6.23 -14.82
C VAL A 95 10.28 7.00 -14.60
N ARG A 96 9.48 6.60 -13.60
CA ARG A 96 8.23 7.32 -13.29
C ARG A 96 8.47 8.75 -12.83
N ARG A 97 9.63 9.11 -12.31
CA ARG A 97 9.93 10.51 -11.95
C ARG A 97 10.22 11.41 -13.14
N LEU A 98 10.54 10.85 -14.31
CA LEU A 98 10.89 11.66 -15.48
C LEU A 98 9.71 12.55 -15.90
N PRO A 99 9.93 13.85 -16.20
CA PRO A 99 8.84 14.79 -16.49
C PRO A 99 7.92 14.33 -17.61
N HIS A 100 8.48 13.90 -18.75
CA HIS A 100 7.72 13.41 -19.90
C HIS A 100 6.90 12.15 -19.58
N VAL A 101 7.39 11.29 -18.68
CA VAL A 101 6.63 10.12 -18.22
C VAL A 101 5.46 10.55 -17.33
N GLN A 102 5.66 11.52 -16.43
CA GLN A 102 4.57 12.04 -15.60
C GLN A 102 3.52 12.77 -16.44
N GLU A 103 3.93 13.57 -17.41
CA GLU A 103 3.03 14.25 -18.36
C GLU A 103 2.16 13.23 -19.10
N MET A 104 2.76 12.19 -19.68
CA MET A 104 2.03 11.12 -20.34
C MET A 104 1.07 10.42 -19.37
N ARG A 105 1.49 10.13 -18.12
CA ARG A 105 0.61 9.50 -17.12
C ARG A 105 -0.57 10.39 -16.76
N GLU A 106 -0.36 11.70 -16.66
CA GLU A 106 -1.43 12.65 -16.36
C GLU A 106 -2.42 12.77 -17.52
N PHE A 107 -1.91 12.84 -18.75
CA PHE A 107 -2.72 12.78 -19.96
C PHE A 107 -3.67 11.57 -19.96
N TRP A 108 -3.15 10.36 -19.68
CA TRP A 108 -3.97 9.16 -19.63
C TRP A 108 -5.00 9.17 -18.49
N LYS A 109 -4.71 9.78 -17.34
CA LYS A 109 -5.69 9.94 -16.26
C LYS A 109 -6.82 10.87 -16.67
N ILE A 110 -6.51 11.99 -17.32
CA ILE A 110 -7.50 12.98 -17.78
C ILE A 110 -8.44 12.31 -18.79
N LEU A 111 -7.89 11.64 -19.80
CA LEU A 111 -8.69 10.90 -20.78
C LEU A 111 -9.60 9.83 -20.14
N ALA A 112 -9.09 9.09 -19.15
CA ALA A 112 -9.89 8.10 -18.43
C ALA A 112 -11.05 8.75 -17.65
N LYS A 113 -10.84 9.93 -17.07
CA LYS A 113 -11.86 10.70 -16.37
C LYS A 113 -12.94 11.22 -17.32
N GLU A 114 -12.55 11.78 -18.46
CA GLU A 114 -13.48 12.27 -19.49
C GLU A 114 -14.37 11.17 -20.06
N LYS A 115 -13.79 9.99 -20.30
CA LYS A 115 -14.55 8.80 -20.75
C LYS A 115 -15.62 8.39 -19.74
N ARG A 116 -15.28 8.37 -18.44
CA ARG A 116 -16.25 8.05 -17.37
C ARG A 116 -17.38 9.07 -17.31
N LEU A 117 -17.04 10.36 -17.31
CA LEU A 117 -18.04 11.45 -17.28
C LEU A 117 -19.00 11.39 -18.47
N SER A 118 -18.48 11.08 -19.66
CA SER A 118 -19.29 10.91 -20.86
C SER A 118 -20.25 9.73 -20.70
N GLN A 119 -19.78 8.57 -20.23
CA GLN A 119 -20.62 7.39 -19.97
C GLN A 119 -21.70 7.66 -18.91
N ASP A 120 -21.37 8.36 -17.84
CA ASP A 120 -22.31 8.72 -16.78
C ASP A 120 -23.39 9.71 -17.29
N THR A 121 -23.01 10.63 -18.17
CA THR A 121 -23.95 11.57 -18.82
C THR A 121 -24.90 10.87 -19.79
N PHE A 122 -24.46 9.83 -20.47
CA PHE A 122 -25.33 9.01 -21.33
C PHE A 122 -26.30 8.15 -20.49
N ARG A 123 -25.85 7.66 -19.33
CA ARG A 123 -26.63 6.81 -18.45
C ARG A 123 -27.69 7.55 -17.64
N SER A 124 -27.53 8.86 -17.41
CA SER A 124 -28.51 9.71 -16.71
C SER A 124 -29.61 10.28 -17.61
N LYS A 125 -29.48 10.12 -18.93
CA LYS A 125 -30.49 10.55 -19.92
C LYS A 125 -31.40 9.41 -20.42
N GLN A 126 -31.19 8.18 -19.94
CA GLN A 126 -32.07 7.02 -20.11
C GLN A 126 -32.89 6.82 -18.85
#